data_AF-X1TND5-F1
#
_entry.id   AF-X1TND5-F1
#
_cell.length_a   1.000
_cell.length_b   1.000
_cell.length_c   1.000
_cell.angle_alpha   90.00
_cell.angle_beta   90.00
_cell.angle_gamma   90.00
#
_symmetry.space_group_name_H-M   'P 1'
#
loop_
_entity.id
_entity.type
_entity.pdbx_description
1 polymer ?
#
loop_
_entity_poly.entity_id
_entity_poly.type
_entity_poly.pdbx_seq_one_letter_code
_entity_poly.pdbx_strand_id
1 'polypeptide(L)'
;MKEKTLDTSGQNPARKAVSDMKVIGNTDNFKLLFKASSENEGWMKSTKAMQVDGVGCLIQITTQQKNVDGTYSLAEALVFMPNTRIVEDENSGRKLESILYGRIETTLDGVNDQA
;
A
#
# COMPACT_ATOMS: atom_id res chain seq x y z
N MET A 1 1.03 12.20 27.55
CA MET A 1 0.23 11.47 26.54
C MET A 1 1.16 10.41 25.94
N LYS A 2 0.75 9.13 25.83
CA LYS A 2 1.62 8.07 25.28
C LYS A 2 1.68 8.26 23.76
N GLU A 3 2.87 8.44 23.20
CA GLU A 3 3.03 8.58 21.74
C GLU A 3 2.64 7.29 21.03
N LYS A 4 2.02 7.43 19.84
CA LYS A 4 1.64 6.27 19.03
C LYS A 4 2.89 5.64 18.44
N THR A 5 3.03 4.32 18.56
CA THR A 5 4.09 3.57 17.89
C THR A 5 3.94 3.72 16.38
N LEU A 6 4.95 4.30 15.72
CA LEU A 6 4.93 4.56 14.28
C LEU A 6 5.39 3.34 13.48
N ASP A 7 6.17 2.43 14.06
CA ASP A 7 6.57 1.18 13.43
C ASP A 7 5.69 0.00 13.87
N THR A 8 5.03 -0.60 12.90
CA THR A 8 4.23 -1.82 13.07
C THR A 8 4.48 -2.71 11.85
N SER A 9 5.75 -3.01 11.58
CA SER A 9 6.15 -3.95 10.52
C SER A 9 5.80 -5.41 10.89
N GLY A 10 5.46 -6.23 9.88
CA GLY A 10 5.15 -7.66 10.03
C GLY A 10 3.66 -8.04 9.93
N GLN A 11 3.38 -9.34 9.88
CA GLN A 11 2.01 -9.89 9.95
C GLN A 11 1.55 -9.86 11.42
N ASN A 12 0.59 -9.00 11.75
CA ASN A 12 -0.04 -8.83 13.09
C ASN A 12 0.68 -8.02 14.22
N PRO A 13 1.29 -6.86 13.94
CA PRO A 13 1.87 -5.96 14.95
C PRO A 13 0.84 -5.09 15.68
N ALA A 14 -0.32 -4.83 15.06
CA ALA A 14 -1.36 -3.98 15.65
C ALA A 14 -1.98 -4.57 16.93
N ARG A 15 -2.25 -5.88 16.99
CA ARG A 15 -2.76 -6.55 18.21
C ARG A 15 -1.75 -6.54 19.35
N LYS A 16 -0.46 -6.57 19.04
CA LYS A 16 0.61 -6.47 20.04
C LYS A 16 0.75 -5.03 20.55
N ALA A 17 0.55 -4.04 19.68
CA ALA A 17 0.66 -2.63 20.02
C ALA A 17 -0.59 -2.06 20.73
N VAL A 18 -1.77 -2.62 20.46
CA VAL A 18 -3.07 -2.14 20.95
C VAL A 18 -3.81 -3.28 21.64
N SER A 19 -3.60 -3.39 22.95
CA SER A 19 -4.05 -4.51 23.79
C SER A 19 -5.57 -4.64 23.92
N ASP A 20 -6.32 -3.56 23.71
CA ASP A 20 -7.77 -3.48 23.83
C ASP A 20 -8.51 -3.52 22.48
N MET A 21 -7.81 -3.82 21.40
CA MET A 21 -8.38 -3.86 20.05
C MET A 21 -9.43 -4.96 19.91
N LYS A 22 -10.68 -4.57 19.67
CA LYS A 22 -11.79 -5.46 19.31
C LYS A 22 -11.92 -5.51 17.79
N VAL A 23 -12.07 -6.71 17.22
CA VAL A 23 -12.06 -6.93 15.77
C VAL A 23 -13.35 -7.63 15.34
N ILE A 24 -13.96 -7.12 14.26
CA ILE A 24 -15.07 -7.76 13.53
C ILE A 24 -14.65 -7.86 12.05
N GLY A 25 -14.87 -9.02 11.43
CA GLY A 25 -14.49 -9.28 10.04
C GLY A 25 -12.98 -9.52 9.83
N ASN A 26 -12.55 -9.54 8.57
CA ASN A 26 -11.15 -9.73 8.20
C ASN A 26 -10.39 -8.40 8.13
N THR A 27 -9.50 -8.16 9.10
CA THR A 27 -8.69 -6.94 9.18
C THR A 27 -7.60 -6.85 8.12
N ASP A 28 -7.38 -7.92 7.36
CA ASP A 28 -6.35 -8.01 6.33
C ASP A 28 -6.94 -7.90 4.91
N ASN A 29 -8.17 -7.39 4.76
CA ASN A 29 -8.77 -7.10 3.45
C ASN A 29 -8.01 -5.99 2.71
N PHE A 30 -7.58 -4.94 3.43
CA PHE A 30 -6.67 -3.94 2.89
C PHE A 30 -5.23 -4.39 3.08
N LYS A 31 -4.59 -4.82 2.01
CA LYS A 31 -3.17 -5.17 2.00
C LYS A 31 -2.33 -3.91 1.95
N LEU A 32 -1.29 -3.85 2.79
CA LEU A 32 -0.27 -2.82 2.67
C LEU A 32 0.48 -2.99 1.35
N LEU A 33 0.46 -1.95 0.51
CA LEU A 33 1.27 -1.85 -0.69
C LEU A 33 2.66 -1.34 -0.31
N PHE A 34 2.69 -0.15 0.27
CA PHE A 34 3.91 0.41 0.83
C PHE A 34 3.61 1.37 1.98
N LYS A 35 4.66 1.64 2.75
CA LYS A 35 4.68 2.62 3.81
C LYS A 35 6.05 3.30 3.80
N ALA A 36 6.05 4.61 3.98
CA ALA A 36 7.25 5.38 4.26
C ALA A 36 6.94 6.33 5.43
N SER A 37 7.91 6.53 6.31
CA SER A 37 7.77 7.43 7.45
C SER A 37 9.13 7.98 7.86
N SER A 38 9.11 9.16 8.48
CA SER A 38 10.26 9.73 9.15
C SER A 38 9.81 10.29 10.49
N GLU A 39 10.36 9.77 11.57
CA GLU A 39 10.05 10.26 12.92
C GLU A 39 10.63 11.66 13.15
N ASN A 40 11.85 11.90 12.66
CA ASN A 40 12.52 13.20 12.76
C ASN A 40 11.78 14.29 11.98
N GLU A 41 11.34 13.97 10.76
CA GLU A 41 10.54 14.89 9.94
C GLU A 41 9.05 14.86 10.30
N GLY A 42 8.66 14.00 11.25
CA GLY A 42 7.31 13.93 11.81
C GLY A 42 6.22 13.47 10.86
N TRP A 43 6.49 12.68 9.82
CA TRP A 43 5.47 12.27 8.84
C TRP A 43 5.44 10.77 8.56
N MET A 44 4.27 10.30 8.11
CA MET A 44 4.06 8.94 7.65
C MET A 44 3.07 8.93 6.47
N LYS A 45 3.40 8.20 5.42
CA LYS A 45 2.51 7.89 4.30
C LYS A 45 2.36 6.38 4.17
N SER A 46 1.13 5.92 3.99
CA SER A 46 0.87 4.53 3.66
C SER A 46 -0.14 4.42 2.54
N THR A 47 0.08 3.43 1.67
CA THR A 47 -0.86 3.05 0.62
C THR A 47 -1.30 1.62 0.90
N LYS A 48 -2.61 1.41 0.96
CA LYS A 48 -3.21 0.08 1.09
C LYS A 48 -4.18 -0.14 -0.04
N ALA A 49 -4.37 -1.38 -0.46
CA ALA A 49 -5.38 -1.73 -1.44
C ALA A 49 -6.18 -2.94 -1.00
N MET A 50 -7.46 -2.93 -1.32
CA MET A 50 -8.36 -4.06 -1.19
C MET A 50 -8.75 -4.53 -2.59
N GLN A 51 -8.44 -5.79 -2.90
CA GLN A 51 -8.81 -6.39 -4.16
C GLN A 51 -10.28 -6.81 -4.14
N VAL A 52 -10.99 -6.50 -5.22
CA VAL A 52 -12.30 -7.06 -5.54
C VAL A 52 -12.07 -8.01 -6.70
N ASP A 53 -12.07 -9.31 -6.40
CA ASP A 53 -11.67 -10.35 -7.35
C ASP A 53 -12.49 -10.28 -8.64
N GLY A 54 -11.78 -10.31 -9.77
CA GLY A 54 -12.36 -10.20 -11.11
C GLY A 54 -12.78 -8.78 -11.53
N VAL A 55 -12.66 -7.76 -10.67
CA VAL A 55 -13.11 -6.39 -10.98
C VAL A 55 -11.97 -5.37 -10.93
N GLY A 56 -11.22 -5.31 -9.83
CA GLY A 56 -10.17 -4.30 -9.64
C GLY A 56 -9.73 -4.14 -8.19
N CYS A 57 -9.12 -3.00 -7.88
CA CYS A 57 -8.66 -2.67 -6.54
C CYS A 57 -9.23 -1.34 -6.04
N LEU A 58 -9.72 -1.32 -4.80
CA LEU A 58 -9.93 -0.10 -4.05
C LEU A 58 -8.63 0.29 -3.35
N ILE A 59 -8.13 1.49 -3.60
CA ILE A 59 -6.84 1.96 -3.11
C ILE A 59 -7.07 3.11 -2.15
N GLN A 60 -6.49 3.00 -0.96
CA GLN A 60 -6.47 4.03 0.06
C GLN A 60 -5.06 4.57 0.25
N ILE A 61 -4.92 5.88 0.24
CA ILE A 61 -3.71 6.58 0.64
C ILE A 61 -4.04 7.34 1.92
N THR A 62 -3.20 7.19 2.94
CA THR A 62 -3.26 7.98 4.17
C THR A 62 -1.91 8.64 4.39
N THR A 63 -1.91 9.96 4.63
CA THR A 63 -0.76 10.73 5.08
C THR A 63 -1.06 11.31 6.45
N GLN A 64 -0.12 11.16 7.37
CA GLN A 64 -0.12 11.77 8.70
C GLN A 64 1.10 12.68 8.82
N GLN A 65 0.89 13.92 9.26
CA GLN A 65 1.95 14.91 9.47
C GLN A 65 1.87 15.45 10.90
N LYS A 66 2.97 15.43 11.63
CA LYS A 66 3.12 16.10 12.92
C LYS A 66 3.27 17.59 12.69
N ASN A 67 2.47 18.38 13.39
CA ASN A 67 2.49 19.83 13.37
C ASN A 67 3.51 20.35 14.40
N VAL A 68 3.86 21.64 14.29
CA VAL A 68 4.82 22.30 15.19
C VAL A 68 4.37 22.27 16.66
N ASP A 69 3.06 22.30 16.89
CA ASP A 69 2.45 22.21 18.23
C ASP A 69 2.36 20.77 18.78
N GLY A 70 2.88 19.78 18.05
CA GLY A 70 2.85 18.37 18.41
C GLY A 70 1.53 17.66 18.07
N THR A 71 0.54 18.35 17.50
CA THR A 71 -0.69 17.74 16.98
C THR A 71 -0.43 17.05 15.63
N TYR A 72 -1.44 16.40 15.05
CA TYR A 72 -1.32 15.73 13.76
C TYR A 72 -2.38 16.19 12.76
N SER A 73 -1.93 16.50 11.55
CA SER A 73 -2.78 16.68 10.38
C SER A 73 -2.89 15.36 9.62
N LEU A 74 -4.09 15.04 9.11
CA LEU A 74 -4.38 13.82 8.36
C LEU A 74 -4.94 14.19 7.00
N ALA A 75 -4.50 13.46 5.97
CA ALA A 75 -5.09 13.51 4.63
C ALA A 75 -5.33 12.09 4.14
N GLU A 76 -6.52 11.83 3.60
CA GLU A 76 -6.89 10.54 3.04
C GLU A 76 -7.43 10.70 1.62
N ALA A 77 -7.12 9.72 0.77
CA ALA A 77 -7.67 9.59 -0.56
C ALA A 77 -8.10 8.15 -0.80
N LEU A 78 -9.23 7.98 -1.48
CA LEU A 78 -9.74 6.70 -1.95
C LEU A 78 -9.95 6.76 -3.46
N VAL A 79 -9.50 5.74 -4.17
CA VAL A 79 -9.73 5.59 -5.60
C VAL A 79 -9.98 4.13 -5.93
N PHE A 80 -10.99 3.88 -6.77
CA PHE A 80 -11.18 2.56 -7.35
C PHE A 80 -10.48 2.49 -8.70
N MET A 81 -9.66 1.45 -8.89
CA MET A 81 -8.94 1.20 -10.13
C MET A 81 -9.41 -0.14 -10.73
N PRO A 82 -10.13 -0.12 -11.86
CA PRO A 82 -10.59 -1.33 -12.52
C PRO A 82 -9.42 -2.10 -13.13
N ASN A 83 -9.64 -3.38 -13.44
CA ASN A 83 -8.70 -4.24 -14.18
C ASN A 83 -7.29 -4.25 -13.56
N THR A 84 -7.22 -4.25 -12.23
CA THR A 84 -5.99 -4.17 -11.47
C THR A 84 -6.00 -5.24 -10.39
N ARG A 85 -4.85 -5.88 -10.16
CA ARG A 85 -4.64 -6.84 -9.07
C ARG A 85 -3.48 -6.41 -8.17
N ILE A 86 -3.45 -6.96 -6.97
CA ILE A 86 -2.36 -6.79 -6.02
C ILE A 86 -1.37 -7.94 -6.22
N VAL A 87 -0.08 -7.63 -6.36
CA VAL A 87 1.02 -8.61 -6.42
C VAL A 87 2.12 -8.25 -5.42
N GLU A 88 2.90 -9.23 -5.01
CA GLU A 88 4.07 -9.02 -4.14
C GLU A 88 5.13 -8.16 -4.84
N ASP A 89 5.89 -7.41 -4.03
CA ASP A 89 6.91 -6.48 -4.49
C ASP A 89 8.12 -6.45 -3.54
N GLU A 90 9.05 -5.53 -3.77
CA GLU A 90 10.25 -5.35 -2.95
C GLU A 90 9.92 -5.03 -1.48
N ASN A 91 10.90 -5.25 -0.59
CA ASN A 91 10.81 -4.90 0.83
C ASN A 91 9.61 -5.51 1.57
N SER A 92 9.13 -6.68 1.16
CA SER A 92 7.91 -7.33 1.67
C SER A 92 6.63 -6.47 1.48
N GLY A 93 6.69 -5.53 0.54
CA GLY A 93 5.57 -4.72 0.10
C GLY A 93 4.79 -5.38 -1.04
N ARG A 94 3.87 -4.63 -1.60
CA ARG A 94 3.04 -5.04 -2.74
C ARG A 94 2.85 -3.88 -3.70
N LYS A 95 2.54 -4.20 -4.95
CA LYS A 95 2.21 -3.22 -5.98
C LYS A 95 0.91 -3.58 -6.69
N LEU A 96 0.45 -2.61 -7.46
CA LEU A 96 -0.68 -2.76 -8.38
C LEU A 96 -0.14 -3.20 -9.73
N GLU A 97 -0.78 -4.21 -10.32
CA GLU A 97 -0.49 -4.69 -11.66
C GLU A 97 -1.77 -4.67 -12.50
N SER A 98 -1.67 -4.12 -13.72
CA SER A 98 -2.77 -4.12 -14.68
C SER A 98 -3.03 -5.52 -15.23
N ILE A 99 -4.30 -5.89 -15.35
CA ILE A 99 -4.77 -7.18 -15.89
C ILE A 99 -5.11 -7.04 -17.39
N LEU A 100 -4.48 -6.12 -18.13
CA LEU A 100 -4.75 -5.98 -19.56
C LEU A 100 -4.55 -7.33 -20.28
N TYR A 101 -5.64 -7.84 -20.86
CA TYR A 101 -5.62 -9.00 -21.74
C TYR A 101 -4.74 -8.67 -22.95
N GLY A 102 -3.56 -9.30 -23.02
CA GLY A 102 -2.64 -9.21 -24.15
C GLY A 102 -1.63 -8.08 -24.05
N ARG A 103 -0.59 -8.27 -23.25
CA ARG A 103 0.70 -7.63 -23.54
C ARG A 103 1.19 -8.26 -24.85
N ILE A 104 1.03 -7.58 -25.98
CA ILE A 104 1.82 -7.90 -27.16
C ILE A 104 3.24 -7.46 -26.80
N GLU A 105 4.05 -8.41 -26.33
CA GLU A 105 5.49 -8.22 -26.33
C GLU A 105 5.94 -8.27 -27.79
N THR A 106 6.06 -7.10 -28.42
CA THR A 106 6.85 -6.97 -29.64
C THR A 106 8.32 -7.09 -29.24
N THR A 107 8.83 -8.31 -29.19
CA THR A 107 10.27 -8.56 -29.30
C THR A 107 10.68 -8.14 -30.71
N LEU A 108 11.31 -6.98 -30.83
CA LEU A 108 12.12 -6.62 -32.00
C LEU A 108 13.48 -7.32 -31.90
N ASP A 109 13.47 -8.66 -31.87
CA ASP A 109 14.68 -9.47 -31.96
C ASP A 109 14.63 -10.25 -33.28
N GLY A 110 15.17 -9.65 -34.34
CA GLY A 110 15.35 -10.37 -35.60
C GLY A 110 15.27 -9.53 -36.88
N VAL A 111 15.98 -8.41 -36.97
CA VAL A 111 16.51 -7.97 -38.27
C VAL A 111 17.99 -8.31 -38.26
N ASN A 112 18.29 -9.44 -38.86
CA ASN A 112 19.63 -9.94 -39.11
C ASN A 112 20.24 -9.07 -40.22
N ASP A 113 21.04 -8.07 -39.85
CA ASP A 113 21.87 -7.32 -40.80
C ASP A 113 22.99 -8.25 -41.29
N GLN A 114 22.70 -8.96 -42.38
CA GLN A 114 23.71 -9.46 -43.31
C GLN A 114 23.45 -8.85 -44.68
N ALA A 115 24.22 -7.81 -44.98
CA ALA A 115 24.58 -7.37 -46.33
C ALA A 115 25.97 -6.74 -46.28
#